data_AF-L7F900-F1
#
_entry.id   AF-L7F900-F1
#
_cell.length_a   1.000
_cell.length_b   1.000
_cell.length_c   1.000
_cell.angle_alpha   90.00
_cell.angle_beta   90.00
_cell.angle_gamma   90.00
#
_symmetry.space_group_name_H-M   'P 1'
#
loop_
_entity.id
_entity.type
_entity.pdbx_description
1 polymer ?
#
loop_
_entity_poly.entity_id
_entity_poly.type
_entity_poly.pdbx_seq_one_letter_code
_entity_poly.pdbx_strand_id
1 'polypeptide(L)'
;MLYLGTPSGPDVRAAMSAGLIGCMTTPAQGNVIPDGAEYACDNGKFGKGWPGADAWFDWLTRTVDRYGADRCLWAVAPDVPFDAAGTLAESLPWLARIRELGIPAAFAAQDGCDLLGLPWGDFDVLFIAGSTEWKTGPVAERLAREAKERGKGVHMGRVNSRQRLRTAEWFGCDSADGTYLAFGPEKNLARLAGWLDELGRTPSLFGNPAA
;
A
#
# COMPACT_ATOMS: atom_id res chain seq x y z
N MET A 1 4.34 11.43 2.39
CA MET A 1 4.09 10.09 1.84
C MET A 1 5.06 9.11 2.48
N LEU A 2 4.57 8.00 3.04
CA LEU A 2 5.37 6.94 3.66
C LEU A 2 5.74 5.86 2.64
N TYR A 3 6.99 5.39 2.64
CA TYR A 3 7.39 4.23 1.84
C TYR A 3 7.30 2.95 2.67
N LEU A 4 6.65 1.91 2.13
CA LEU A 4 6.50 0.61 2.76
C LEU A 4 7.44 -0.40 2.09
N GLY A 5 8.31 -1.01 2.89
CA GLY A 5 9.32 -1.95 2.39
C GLY A 5 9.29 -3.30 3.08
N THR A 6 9.97 -4.28 2.49
CA THR A 6 10.33 -5.53 3.17
C THR A 6 11.43 -5.24 4.21
N PRO A 7 11.41 -5.85 5.42
CA PRO A 7 12.41 -5.65 6.48
C PRO A 7 13.75 -6.37 6.16
N SER A 8 14.36 -6.02 5.03
CA SER A 8 15.39 -6.74 4.29
C SER A 8 16.83 -6.56 4.80
N GLY A 9 17.03 -6.37 6.10
CA GLY A 9 18.36 -6.20 6.70
C GLY A 9 18.32 -5.36 7.96
N PRO A 10 19.43 -5.29 8.72
CA PRO A 10 19.48 -4.56 9.99
C PRO A 10 19.16 -3.07 9.80
N ASP A 11 19.73 -2.41 8.79
CA ASP A 11 19.54 -0.96 8.58
C ASP A 11 18.11 -0.61 8.16
N VAL A 12 17.51 -1.44 7.30
CA VAL A 12 16.10 -1.28 6.88
C VAL A 12 15.17 -1.47 8.07
N ARG A 13 15.43 -2.47 8.91
CA ARG A 13 14.66 -2.67 10.15
C ARG A 13 14.82 -1.52 11.13
N ALA A 14 16.03 -0.99 11.29
CA ALA A 14 16.27 0.18 12.14
C ALA A 14 15.54 1.42 11.62
N ALA A 15 15.53 1.66 10.30
CA ALA A 15 14.78 2.75 9.69
C ALA A 15 13.26 2.59 9.89
N MET A 16 12.74 1.37 9.86
CA MET A 16 11.33 1.08 10.18
C MET A 16 10.99 1.35 11.64
N SER A 17 11.80 0.86 12.58
CA SER A 17 11.60 1.11 14.01
C SER A 17 11.74 2.59 14.38
N ALA A 18 12.49 3.37 13.61
CA ALA A 18 12.61 4.81 13.75
C ALA A 18 11.49 5.61 13.07
N GLY A 19 10.53 4.95 12.39
CA GLY A 19 9.41 5.60 11.70
C GLY A 19 9.79 6.33 10.41
N LEU A 20 10.98 6.08 9.84
CA LEU A 20 11.41 6.72 8.59
C LEU A 20 10.77 6.08 7.35
N ILE A 21 10.44 4.79 7.45
CA ILE A 21 9.72 3.99 6.47
C ILE A 21 8.80 3.02 7.22
N GLY A 22 7.75 2.51 6.58
CA GLY A 22 6.88 1.49 7.15
C GLY A 22 7.20 0.08 6.66
N CYS A 23 6.59 -0.92 7.28
CA CYS A 23 6.76 -2.33 6.92
C CYS A 23 5.61 -2.79 6.00
N MET A 24 5.95 -3.31 4.82
CA MET A 24 5.03 -4.13 4.02
C MET A 24 5.19 -5.59 4.43
N THR A 25 4.09 -6.24 4.81
CA THR A 25 4.08 -7.67 5.15
C THR A 25 3.11 -8.45 4.27
N THR A 26 3.46 -9.71 3.99
CA THR A 26 2.65 -10.65 3.20
C THR A 26 2.65 -12.04 3.85
N PRO A 27 1.66 -12.91 3.55
CA PRO A 27 1.59 -14.25 4.13
C PRO A 27 2.86 -15.11 3.92
N ALA A 28 3.49 -14.99 2.74
CA ALA A 28 4.61 -15.84 2.34
C ALA A 28 6.01 -15.28 2.70
N GLN A 29 6.09 -14.05 3.23
CA GLN A 29 7.38 -13.35 3.41
C GLN A 29 8.21 -13.90 4.58
N GLY A 30 7.58 -14.49 5.60
CA GLY A 30 8.26 -15.10 6.77
C GLY A 30 9.03 -14.15 7.70
N ASN A 31 9.15 -12.87 7.33
CA ASN A 31 9.84 -11.87 8.14
C ASN A 31 8.95 -11.35 9.28
N VAL A 32 9.58 -10.92 10.37
CA VAL A 32 8.94 -10.27 11.52
C VAL A 32 8.84 -8.77 11.28
N ILE A 33 7.71 -8.16 11.66
CA ILE A 33 7.53 -6.71 11.61
C ILE A 33 8.41 -6.08 12.70
N PRO A 34 9.29 -5.12 12.38
CA PRO A 34 10.15 -4.50 13.40
C PRO A 34 9.36 -3.83 14.52
N ASP A 35 9.90 -3.86 15.73
CA ASP A 35 9.27 -3.25 16.89
C ASP A 35 9.06 -1.74 16.66
N GLY A 36 7.88 -1.24 17.04
CA GLY A 36 7.48 0.16 16.85
C GLY A 36 7.10 0.56 15.42
N ALA A 37 7.41 -0.25 14.40
CA ALA A 37 7.08 0.10 13.02
C ALA A 37 5.57 0.10 12.76
N GLU A 38 5.09 1.09 12.00
CA GLU A 38 3.80 1.02 11.31
C GLU A 38 3.88 -0.03 10.19
N TYR A 39 2.78 -0.71 9.93
CA TYR A 39 2.76 -1.79 8.95
C TYR A 39 1.49 -1.82 8.10
N ALA A 40 1.60 -2.39 6.91
CA ALA A 40 0.46 -2.72 6.06
C ALA A 40 0.51 -4.18 5.63
N CYS A 41 -0.65 -4.76 5.36
CA CYS A 41 -0.81 -6.16 5.00
C CYS A 41 -1.22 -6.29 3.52
N ASP A 42 -0.29 -6.76 2.69
CA ASP A 42 -0.55 -7.16 1.30
C ASP A 42 -0.99 -8.63 1.26
N ASN A 43 -1.91 -8.95 0.35
CA ASN A 43 -2.52 -10.27 0.24
C ASN A 43 -1.62 -11.29 -0.51
N GLY A 44 -0.68 -10.84 -1.35
CA GLY A 44 0.24 -11.66 -2.14
C GLY A 44 -0.28 -12.11 -3.52
N LYS A 45 -1.43 -11.62 -3.99
CA LYS A 45 -2.10 -12.00 -5.26
C LYS A 45 -1.30 -11.63 -6.51
N PHE A 46 -0.58 -10.52 -6.50
CA PHE A 46 0.26 -10.12 -7.63
C PHE A 46 1.47 -11.06 -7.82
N GLY A 47 1.98 -11.62 -6.71
CA GLY A 47 3.10 -12.55 -6.70
C GLY A 47 2.68 -14.01 -6.63
N LYS A 48 3.58 -14.86 -6.13
CA LYS A 48 3.29 -16.28 -5.84
C LYS A 48 2.97 -16.52 -4.36
N GLY A 49 2.55 -15.46 -3.65
CA GLY A 49 2.42 -15.44 -2.19
C GLY A 49 1.02 -15.67 -1.66
N TRP A 50 0.00 -15.74 -2.52
CA TRP A 50 -1.39 -15.93 -2.14
C TRP A 50 -1.63 -17.35 -1.60
N PRO A 51 -2.03 -17.51 -0.32
CA PRO A 51 -2.22 -18.83 0.28
C PRO A 51 -3.65 -19.39 0.13
N GLY A 52 -4.56 -18.64 -0.49
CA GLY A 52 -6.01 -18.88 -0.42
C GLY A 52 -6.68 -18.01 0.63
N ALA A 53 -7.98 -17.73 0.46
CA ALA A 53 -8.65 -16.66 1.19
C ALA A 53 -8.75 -16.92 2.69
N ASP A 54 -9.12 -18.14 3.10
CA ASP A 54 -9.21 -18.50 4.52
C ASP A 54 -7.84 -18.43 5.21
N ALA A 55 -6.81 -19.01 4.58
CA ALA A 55 -5.45 -18.99 5.10
C ALA A 55 -4.86 -17.57 5.18
N TRP A 56 -5.21 -16.70 4.22
CA TRP A 56 -4.85 -15.29 4.24
C TRP A 56 -5.54 -14.55 5.37
N PHE A 57 -6.85 -14.75 5.58
CA PHE A 57 -7.58 -14.06 6.63
C PHE A 57 -7.15 -14.52 8.04
N ASP A 58 -6.87 -15.81 8.19
CA ASP A 58 -6.27 -16.37 9.41
C ASP A 58 -4.88 -15.76 9.70
N TRP A 59 -4.07 -15.57 8.66
CA TRP A 59 -2.78 -14.89 8.78
C TRP A 59 -2.96 -13.41 9.14
N LEU A 60 -3.91 -12.72 8.51
CA LEU A 60 -4.19 -11.32 8.78
C LEU A 60 -4.61 -11.13 10.24
N THR A 61 -5.57 -11.92 10.72
CA THR A 61 -6.05 -11.89 12.11
C THR A 61 -4.90 -12.08 13.09
N ARG A 62 -4.08 -13.12 12.93
CA ARG A 62 -2.91 -13.35 13.79
C ARG A 62 -1.87 -12.24 13.72
N THR A 63 -1.71 -11.61 12.55
CA THR A 63 -0.79 -10.49 12.38
C THR A 63 -1.29 -9.27 13.16
N VAL A 64 -2.58 -8.93 13.02
CA VAL A 64 -3.21 -7.82 13.76
C VAL A 64 -3.14 -8.06 15.27
N ASP A 65 -3.50 -9.26 15.74
CA ASP A 65 -3.44 -9.62 17.16
C ASP A 65 -2.03 -9.49 17.73
N ARG A 66 -1.02 -9.90 16.96
CA ARG A 66 0.38 -9.89 17.39
C ARG A 66 1.00 -8.51 17.43
N TYR A 67 0.69 -7.66 16.44
CA TYR A 67 1.39 -6.38 16.25
C TYR A 67 0.55 -5.16 16.62
N GLY A 68 -0.76 -5.33 16.87
CA GLY A 68 -1.69 -4.28 17.24
C GLY A 68 -2.38 -3.65 16.03
N ALA A 69 -3.68 -3.43 16.14
CA ALA A 69 -4.48 -2.75 15.13
C ALA A 69 -4.13 -1.26 14.99
N ASP A 70 -3.68 -0.64 16.08
CA ASP A 70 -3.29 0.78 16.16
C ASP A 70 -2.10 1.15 15.27
N ARG A 71 -1.23 0.18 14.96
CA ARG A 71 -0.08 0.35 14.04
C ARG A 71 -0.35 -0.13 12.63
N CYS A 72 -1.52 -0.74 12.37
CA CYS A 72 -1.88 -1.24 11.06
C CYS A 72 -2.42 -0.10 10.20
N LEU A 73 -1.68 0.30 9.18
CA LEU A 73 -2.07 1.34 8.24
C LEU A 73 -3.29 0.91 7.42
N TRP A 74 -3.31 -0.36 6.98
CA TRP A 74 -4.40 -0.99 6.24
C TRP A 74 -4.07 -2.45 5.90
N ALA A 75 -5.10 -3.22 5.52
CA ALA A 75 -4.94 -4.50 4.84
C ALA A 75 -5.70 -4.49 3.51
N VAL A 76 -5.06 -4.98 2.44
CA VAL A 76 -5.70 -5.05 1.11
C VAL A 76 -6.57 -6.30 0.99
N ALA A 77 -7.83 -6.09 0.60
CA ALA A 77 -8.74 -7.19 0.32
C ALA A 77 -8.24 -8.05 -0.86
N PRO A 78 -8.67 -9.31 -0.97
CA PRO A 78 -8.31 -10.17 -2.09
C PRO A 78 -8.76 -9.57 -3.43
N ASP A 79 -7.86 -9.55 -4.40
CA ASP A 79 -8.06 -8.92 -5.71
C ASP A 79 -7.67 -9.84 -6.88
N VAL A 80 -8.03 -9.42 -8.09
CA VAL A 80 -7.66 -10.09 -9.34
C VAL A 80 -6.80 -9.10 -10.15
N PRO A 81 -5.46 -9.26 -10.17
CA PRO A 81 -4.58 -8.34 -10.88
C PRO A 81 -5.03 -8.08 -12.32
N PHE A 82 -5.12 -6.79 -12.66
CA PHE A 82 -5.54 -6.29 -13.98
C PHE A 82 -7.02 -6.52 -14.36
N ASP A 83 -7.85 -7.00 -13.43
CA ASP A 83 -9.28 -7.23 -13.66
C ASP A 83 -10.12 -6.53 -12.58
N ALA A 84 -10.72 -5.38 -12.95
CA ALA A 84 -11.59 -4.65 -12.04
C ALA A 84 -12.90 -5.38 -11.69
N ALA A 85 -13.48 -6.16 -12.62
CA ALA A 85 -14.72 -6.88 -12.35
C ALA A 85 -14.48 -8.05 -11.39
N GLY A 86 -13.42 -8.83 -11.65
CA GLY A 86 -12.97 -9.89 -10.76
C GLY A 86 -12.59 -9.35 -9.39
N THR A 87 -11.89 -8.21 -9.33
CA THR A 87 -11.52 -7.58 -8.06
C THR A 87 -12.74 -7.09 -7.28
N LEU A 88 -13.72 -6.46 -7.92
CA LEU A 88 -14.95 -6.05 -7.25
C LEU A 88 -15.68 -7.25 -6.64
N ALA A 89 -15.86 -8.32 -7.43
CA ALA A 89 -16.54 -9.53 -6.96
C ALA A 89 -15.78 -10.22 -5.81
N GLU A 90 -14.45 -10.29 -5.91
CA GLU A 90 -13.64 -11.00 -4.92
C GLU A 90 -13.41 -10.19 -3.64
N SER A 91 -13.21 -8.88 -3.73
CA SER A 91 -12.89 -8.03 -2.56
C SER A 91 -14.10 -7.75 -1.67
N LEU A 92 -15.30 -7.54 -2.24
CA LEU A 92 -16.48 -7.04 -1.50
C LEU A 92 -16.78 -7.81 -0.20
N PRO A 93 -16.78 -9.17 -0.18
CA PRO A 93 -17.06 -9.92 1.03
C PRO A 93 -16.03 -9.73 2.16
N TRP A 94 -14.83 -9.25 1.86
CA TRP A 94 -13.72 -9.16 2.82
C TRP A 94 -13.54 -7.76 3.40
N LEU A 95 -14.01 -6.71 2.72
CA LEU A 95 -13.81 -5.34 3.17
C LEU A 95 -14.42 -5.09 4.56
N ALA A 96 -15.65 -5.55 4.80
CA ALA A 96 -16.29 -5.48 6.12
C ALA A 96 -15.53 -6.33 7.16
N ARG A 97 -15.07 -7.52 6.78
CA ARG A 97 -14.34 -8.43 7.69
C ARG A 97 -12.98 -7.88 8.11
N ILE A 98 -12.30 -7.15 7.22
CA ILE A 98 -11.06 -6.44 7.57
C ILE A 98 -11.37 -5.35 8.61
N ARG A 99 -12.43 -4.55 8.40
CA ARG A 99 -12.86 -3.51 9.34
C ARG A 99 -13.26 -4.08 10.71
N GLU A 100 -13.84 -5.27 10.75
CA GLU A 100 -14.17 -5.98 12.01
C GLU A 100 -12.93 -6.31 12.84
N LEU A 101 -11.73 -6.40 12.25
CA LEU A 101 -10.46 -6.51 12.96
C LEU A 101 -9.98 -5.17 13.56
N GLY A 102 -10.73 -4.09 13.38
CA GLY A 102 -10.39 -2.75 13.87
C GLY A 102 -9.34 -2.02 13.03
N ILE A 103 -9.08 -2.46 11.79
CA ILE A 103 -8.08 -1.86 10.89
C ILE A 103 -8.70 -1.35 9.58
N PRO A 104 -8.06 -0.38 8.88
CA PRO A 104 -8.58 0.13 7.62
C PRO A 104 -8.57 -0.92 6.49
N ALA A 105 -9.66 -1.02 5.74
CA ALA A 105 -9.76 -1.91 4.58
C ALA A 105 -9.28 -1.20 3.30
N ALA A 106 -8.33 -1.81 2.57
CA ALA A 106 -7.88 -1.31 1.28
C ALA A 106 -8.53 -2.08 0.12
N PHE A 107 -9.00 -1.35 -0.89
CA PHE A 107 -9.52 -1.91 -2.14
C PHE A 107 -8.52 -1.69 -3.27
N ALA A 108 -8.15 -2.76 -3.97
CA ALA A 108 -7.22 -2.71 -5.10
C ALA A 108 -7.93 -2.23 -6.38
N ALA A 109 -7.71 -0.97 -6.75
CA ALA A 109 -8.13 -0.48 -8.06
C ALA A 109 -7.26 -1.08 -9.17
N GLN A 110 -7.92 -1.83 -10.05
CA GLN A 110 -7.33 -2.51 -11.21
C GLN A 110 -7.81 -1.87 -12.52
N ASP A 111 -7.23 -2.31 -13.63
CA ASP A 111 -7.60 -1.89 -14.98
C ASP A 111 -9.11 -2.07 -15.23
N GLY A 112 -9.76 -1.02 -15.76
CA GLY A 112 -11.19 -0.98 -16.06
C GLY A 112 -12.11 -0.55 -14.91
N CYS A 113 -11.58 -0.19 -13.74
CA CYS A 113 -12.42 0.19 -12.60
C CYS A 113 -13.20 1.50 -12.79
N ASP A 114 -12.78 2.37 -13.70
CA ASP A 114 -13.50 3.60 -14.06
C ASP A 114 -14.79 3.33 -14.85
N LEU A 115 -14.90 2.18 -15.52
CA LEU A 115 -16.11 1.77 -16.23
C LEU A 115 -17.17 1.17 -15.30
N LEU A 116 -16.73 0.52 -14.22
CA LEU A 116 -17.59 -0.17 -13.26
C LEU A 116 -17.98 0.72 -12.08
N GLY A 117 -17.14 1.71 -11.78
CA GLY A 117 -17.17 2.44 -10.51
C GLY A 117 -16.45 1.69 -9.39
N LEU A 118 -16.31 2.38 -8.26
CA LEU A 118 -15.68 1.86 -7.05
C LEU A 118 -16.68 1.79 -5.89
N PRO A 119 -16.57 0.78 -5.01
CA PRO A 119 -17.45 0.65 -3.85
C PRO A 119 -17.01 1.60 -2.72
N TRP A 120 -17.11 2.92 -2.96
CA TRP A 120 -16.54 3.97 -2.10
C TRP A 120 -16.97 3.90 -0.62
N GLY A 121 -18.14 3.31 -0.31
CA GLY A 121 -18.60 3.12 1.06
C GLY A 121 -17.89 1.98 1.80
N ASP A 122 -17.35 1.01 1.06
CA ASP A 122 -16.94 -0.27 1.62
C ASP A 122 -15.45 -0.34 1.98
N PHE A 123 -14.62 0.59 1.49
CA PHE A 123 -13.18 0.64 1.80
C PHE A 123 -12.74 1.99 2.38
N ASP A 124 -11.56 2.00 2.99
CA ASP A 124 -10.93 3.16 3.65
C ASP A 124 -9.70 3.65 2.89
N VAL A 125 -9.02 2.76 2.17
CA VAL A 125 -7.82 3.06 1.38
C VAL A 125 -8.00 2.62 -0.08
N LEU A 126 -7.78 3.53 -1.01
CA LEU A 126 -7.66 3.21 -2.44
C LEU A 126 -6.24 2.72 -2.73
N PHE A 127 -6.08 1.44 -3.05
CA PHE A 127 -4.82 0.88 -3.49
C PHE A 127 -4.75 0.92 -5.02
N ILE A 128 -3.85 1.72 -5.58
CA ILE A 128 -3.61 1.83 -7.03
C ILE A 128 -2.75 0.64 -7.52
N ALA A 129 -3.41 -0.43 -7.93
CA ALA A 129 -2.80 -1.74 -8.12
C ALA A 129 -2.45 -2.10 -9.58
N GLY A 130 -3.31 -1.76 -10.55
CA GLY A 130 -3.33 -2.20 -11.96
C GLY A 130 -2.02 -2.26 -12.78
N SER A 131 -2.16 -2.38 -14.09
CA SER A 131 -1.03 -2.40 -15.02
C SER A 131 -0.18 -1.14 -14.87
N THR A 132 1.08 -1.21 -15.30
CA THR A 132 1.96 -0.02 -15.20
C THR A 132 1.38 1.15 -15.99
N GLU A 133 0.92 0.91 -17.21
CA GLU A 133 0.33 1.92 -18.09
C GLU A 133 -0.91 2.55 -17.46
N TRP A 134 -1.80 1.72 -16.91
CA TRP A 134 -3.01 2.20 -16.26
C TRP A 134 -2.72 3.01 -14.99
N LYS A 135 -1.87 2.50 -14.07
CA LYS A 135 -1.65 3.14 -12.76
C LYS A 135 -0.85 4.43 -12.82
N THR A 136 -0.10 4.64 -13.89
CA THR A 136 0.59 5.92 -14.13
C THR A 136 -0.21 6.85 -15.04
N GLY A 137 -1.39 6.41 -15.49
CA GLY A 137 -2.25 7.14 -16.41
C GLY A 137 -3.25 8.06 -15.71
N PRO A 138 -3.99 8.84 -16.51
CA PRO A 138 -4.90 9.87 -16.01
C PRO A 138 -6.13 9.30 -15.27
N VAL A 139 -6.50 8.05 -15.53
CA VAL A 139 -7.61 7.39 -14.81
C VAL A 139 -7.24 7.19 -13.34
N ALA A 140 -6.09 6.56 -13.08
CA ALA A 140 -5.60 6.34 -11.73
C ALA A 140 -5.36 7.67 -10.98
N GLU A 141 -4.89 8.72 -11.68
CA GLU A 141 -4.77 10.06 -11.10
C GLU A 141 -6.11 10.60 -10.62
N ARG A 142 -7.14 10.58 -11.47
CA ARG A 142 -8.47 11.09 -11.10
C ARG A 142 -9.07 10.33 -9.93
N LEU A 143 -8.95 9.00 -9.93
CA LEU A 143 -9.44 8.16 -8.83
C LEU A 143 -8.69 8.44 -7.52
N ALA A 144 -7.38 8.67 -7.58
CA ALA A 144 -6.60 9.07 -6.41
C ALA A 144 -7.10 10.41 -5.84
N ARG A 145 -7.33 11.42 -6.69
CA ARG A 145 -7.86 12.71 -6.26
C ARG A 145 -9.27 12.59 -5.68
N GLU A 146 -10.16 11.85 -6.33
CA GLU A 146 -11.50 11.58 -5.81
C GLU A 146 -11.47 10.84 -4.47
N ALA A 147 -10.55 9.89 -4.29
CA ALA A 147 -10.34 9.22 -3.01
C ALA A 147 -9.96 10.22 -1.90
N LYS A 148 -9.06 11.17 -2.18
CA LYS A 148 -8.70 12.23 -1.22
C LYS A 148 -9.89 13.15 -0.90
N GLU A 149 -10.66 13.56 -1.91
CA GLU A 149 -11.88 14.37 -1.71
C GLU A 149 -12.92 13.65 -0.84
N ARG A 150 -12.97 12.32 -0.91
CA ARG A 150 -13.84 11.45 -0.10
C ARG A 150 -13.25 11.09 1.27
N GLY A 151 -12.10 11.67 1.64
CA GLY A 151 -11.43 11.39 2.92
C GLY A 151 -10.81 9.99 3.02
N LYS A 152 -10.52 9.35 1.89
CA LYS A 152 -9.87 8.02 1.85
C LYS A 152 -8.35 8.17 1.88
N GLY A 153 -7.68 7.14 2.41
CA GLY A 153 -6.25 6.97 2.19
C GLY A 153 -5.96 6.55 0.75
N VAL A 154 -4.77 6.85 0.24
CA VAL A 154 -4.34 6.42 -1.10
C VAL A 154 -2.97 5.76 -1.02
N HIS A 155 -2.87 4.57 -1.59
CA HIS A 155 -1.63 3.79 -1.64
C HIS A 155 -1.29 3.43 -3.10
N MET A 156 -0.02 3.50 -3.49
CA MET A 156 0.42 3.03 -4.81
C MET A 156 1.45 1.90 -4.70
N GLY A 157 1.13 0.74 -5.28
CA GLY A 157 2.05 -0.40 -5.28
C GLY A 157 2.98 -0.52 -6.49
N ARG A 158 4.08 -1.24 -6.31
CA ARG A 158 5.18 -1.46 -7.30
C ARG A 158 6.06 -0.22 -7.58
N VAL A 159 6.18 0.71 -6.63
CA VAL A 159 6.97 1.94 -6.73
C VAL A 159 8.47 1.63 -6.51
N ASN A 160 9.12 1.18 -7.58
CA ASN A 160 10.51 0.74 -7.57
C ASN A 160 11.51 1.75 -8.19
N SER A 161 11.09 2.99 -8.43
CA SER A 161 11.95 4.02 -9.01
C SER A 161 11.58 5.41 -8.51
N ARG A 162 12.55 6.33 -8.54
CA ARG A 162 12.32 7.76 -8.23
C ARG A 162 11.19 8.36 -9.04
N GLN A 163 11.12 8.05 -10.34
CA GLN A 163 10.06 8.55 -11.22
C GLN A 163 8.68 8.08 -10.74
N ARG A 164 8.55 6.79 -10.39
CA ARG A 164 7.29 6.26 -9.86
C ARG A 164 6.93 6.84 -8.50
N LEU A 165 7.92 7.13 -7.65
CA LEU A 165 7.70 7.77 -6.36
C LEU A 165 7.15 9.20 -6.55
N ARG A 166 7.68 9.95 -7.52
CA ARG A 166 7.13 11.26 -7.92
C ARG A 166 5.71 11.15 -8.47
N THR A 167 5.40 10.13 -9.26
CA THR A 167 4.03 9.90 -9.74
C THR A 167 3.08 9.65 -8.57
N ALA A 168 3.47 8.81 -7.61
CA ALA A 168 2.65 8.54 -6.42
C ALA A 168 2.41 9.83 -5.59
N GLU A 169 3.45 10.63 -5.39
CA GLU A 169 3.34 11.92 -4.70
C GLU A 169 2.45 12.91 -5.47
N TRP A 170 2.60 13.02 -6.79
CA TRP A 170 1.75 13.85 -7.66
C TRP A 170 0.26 13.47 -7.58
N PHE A 171 -0.03 12.18 -7.42
CA PHE A 171 -1.40 11.67 -7.28
C PHE A 171 -1.98 11.94 -5.89
N GLY A 172 -1.16 12.37 -4.93
CA GLY A 172 -1.55 12.57 -3.54
C GLY A 172 -1.56 11.28 -2.72
N CYS A 173 -0.74 10.29 -3.06
CA CYS A 173 -0.63 9.05 -2.29
C CYS A 173 -0.09 9.33 -0.87
N ASP A 174 -0.75 8.74 0.13
CA ASP A 174 -0.30 8.78 1.52
C ASP A 174 0.85 7.78 1.75
N SER A 175 0.83 6.66 1.02
CA SER A 175 1.90 5.67 1.05
C SER A 175 2.17 5.03 -0.32
N ALA A 176 3.34 4.40 -0.45
CA ALA A 176 3.71 3.60 -1.61
C ALA A 176 4.58 2.41 -1.20
N ASP A 177 4.47 1.29 -1.91
CA ASP A 177 5.31 0.10 -1.66
C ASP A 177 6.08 -0.32 -2.91
N GLY A 178 7.16 -1.06 -2.68
CA GLY A 178 7.86 -1.76 -3.74
C GLY A 178 8.93 -2.71 -3.23
N THR A 179 9.48 -3.49 -4.15
CA THR A 179 10.56 -4.44 -3.91
C THR A 179 11.96 -3.78 -3.95
N TYR A 180 12.05 -2.46 -4.09
CA TYR A 180 13.32 -1.74 -4.25
C TYR A 180 14.33 -2.04 -3.13
N LEU A 181 13.87 -2.09 -1.88
CA LEU A 181 14.73 -2.39 -0.72
C LEU A 181 15.07 -3.88 -0.57
N ALA A 182 14.36 -4.79 -1.25
CA ALA A 182 14.69 -6.22 -1.24
C ALA A 182 16.00 -6.52 -2.00
N PHE A 183 16.42 -5.64 -2.91
CA PHE A 183 17.61 -5.82 -3.75
C PHE A 183 18.70 -4.81 -3.41
N GLY A 184 19.72 -5.20 -2.65
CA GLY A 184 20.79 -4.28 -2.23
C GLY A 184 20.32 -3.26 -1.18
N PRO A 185 19.79 -3.73 -0.03
CA PRO A 185 19.07 -2.92 0.96
C PRO A 185 19.85 -1.69 1.44
N GLU A 186 21.13 -1.83 1.78
CA GLU A 186 21.95 -0.74 2.30
C GLU A 186 22.07 0.41 1.28
N LYS A 187 22.50 0.09 0.06
CA LYS A 187 22.65 1.06 -1.04
C LYS A 187 21.32 1.69 -1.43
N ASN A 188 20.25 0.89 -1.48
CA ASN A 188 18.94 1.36 -1.91
C ASN A 188 18.21 2.14 -0.81
N LEU A 189 18.45 1.84 0.47
CA LEU A 189 17.93 2.64 1.59
C LEU A 189 18.48 4.06 1.55
N ALA A 190 19.79 4.23 1.36
CA ALA A 190 20.40 5.56 1.24
C ALA A 190 19.82 6.35 0.05
N ARG A 191 19.57 5.69 -1.09
CA ARG A 191 18.96 6.31 -2.28
C ARG A 191 17.50 6.68 -2.04
N LEU A 192 16.72 5.77 -1.45
CA LEU A 192 15.31 6.00 -1.12
C LEU A 192 15.17 7.16 -0.13
N ALA A 193 16.01 7.21 0.91
CA ALA A 193 16.03 8.31 1.87
C ALA A 193 16.26 9.65 1.16
N GLY A 194 17.21 9.71 0.21
CA GLY A 194 17.41 10.90 -0.63
C GLY A 194 16.18 11.26 -1.46
N TRP A 195 15.47 10.29 -2.03
CA TRP A 195 14.24 10.57 -2.80
C TRP A 195 13.11 11.09 -1.91
N LEU A 196 12.95 10.55 -0.69
CA LEU A 196 11.92 11.00 0.25
C LEU A 196 12.22 12.40 0.78
N ASP A 197 13.47 12.72 1.09
CA ASP A 197 13.90 14.06 1.52
C ASP A 197 13.67 15.11 0.42
N GLU A 198 13.94 14.77 -0.85
CA GLU A 198 13.63 15.66 -1.99
C GLU A 198 12.13 16.00 -2.08
N LEU A 199 11.26 15.00 -1.90
CA LEU A 199 9.80 15.20 -1.92
C LEU A 199 9.33 16.02 -0.72
N GLY A 200 9.93 15.84 0.46
CA GLY A 200 9.62 16.64 1.65
C GLY A 200 10.01 18.11 1.50
N ARG A 201 11.11 18.40 0.79
CA ARG A 201 11.60 19.78 0.56
C ARG A 201 10.91 20.49 -0.60
N THR A 202 10.50 19.73 -1.61
CA THR A 202 9.82 20.27 -2.80
C THR A 202 8.51 19.51 -2.99
N PRO A 203 7.49 19.78 -2.15
CA PRO A 203 6.16 19.26 -2.41
C PRO A 203 5.76 19.68 -3.83
N SER A 204 5.15 18.79 -4.59
CA SER A 204 4.47 19.20 -5.81
C SER A 204 3.54 20.38 -5.48
N LEU A 205 3.37 21.32 -6.42
CA LEU A 205 2.64 22.60 -6.23
C LEU A 205 1.18 22.45 -5.74
N PHE A 206 0.69 21.23 -5.57
CA PHE A 206 -0.64 20.89 -5.09
C PHE A 206 -0.63 20.00 -3.82
N GLY A 207 0.53 19.78 -3.20
CA GLY A 207 0.65 19.12 -1.90
C GLY A 207 0.07 20.02 -0.80
N ASN A 208 -0.93 19.49 -0.08
CA ASN A 208 -1.78 20.11 0.93
C ASN A 208 -1.15 21.27 1.73
N PRO A 209 -1.87 22.38 2.04
CA PRO A 209 -1.40 23.33 3.02
C PRO A 209 -1.29 22.62 4.38
N ALA A 210 -0.12 22.73 5.00
CA ALA A 210 0.03 22.34 6.40
C ALA A 210 -0.77 23.29 7.28
N ALA A 211 -1.84 22.79 7.93
CA ALA A 211 -2.28 23.06 9.31
C ALA A 211 -3.70 22.50 9.53
#